data_AF-D7W9G6-F1
#
_entry.id   AF-D7W9G6-F1
#
_cell.length_a   1.000
_cell.length_b   1.000
_cell.length_c   1.000
_cell.angle_alpha   90.00
_cell.angle_beta   90.00
_cell.angle_gamma   90.00
#
_symmetry.space_group_name_H-M   'P 1'
#
loop_
_entity.id
_entity.type
_entity.pdbx_description
1 polymer ?
#
loop_
_entity_poly.entity_id
_entity_poly.type
_entity_poly.pdbx_seq_one_letter_code
_entity_poly.pdbx_strand_id
1 'polypeptide(L)'
;MKGSTDRRSQFLLIDARSLGHMVDRKERTFSDEDIQKIANTFRTWRGRSSAEGKYEDVPGFCKSVSLEEIREANYALTPGRYVGFAETEEDDEPIDEKIARLTAELTAALDESARLDAVVREQLGRLG
;
A
#
# COMPACT_ATOMS: atom_id res chain seq x y z
N MET A 1 30.15 -6.39 11.25
CA MET A 1 29.42 -7.04 12.37
C MET A 1 28.30 -7.92 11.81
N LYS A 2 28.45 -9.25 11.89
CA LYS A 2 27.62 -10.29 11.24
C LYS A 2 26.43 -10.64 12.14
N GLY A 3 25.20 -10.69 11.61
CA GLY A 3 24.04 -11.23 12.36
C GLY A 3 24.06 -12.75 12.44
N SER A 4 23.35 -13.35 13.39
CA SER A 4 23.35 -14.80 13.63
C SER A 4 22.61 -15.59 12.54
N THR A 5 21.66 -14.96 11.84
CA THR A 5 20.90 -15.59 10.76
C THR A 5 21.62 -15.45 9.42
N ASP A 6 21.77 -16.56 8.70
CA ASP A 6 22.20 -16.56 7.29
C ASP A 6 21.04 -16.09 6.41
N ARG A 7 21.26 -15.02 5.66
CA ARG A 7 20.27 -14.38 4.79
C ARG A 7 20.77 -14.27 3.34
N ARG A 8 21.77 -15.09 2.97
CA ARG A 8 22.22 -15.16 1.57
C ARG A 8 21.04 -15.52 0.68
N SER A 9 20.94 -14.85 -0.46
CA SER A 9 19.83 -15.01 -1.41
C SER A 9 18.45 -14.66 -0.86
N GLN A 10 18.38 -13.93 0.25
CA GLN A 10 17.16 -13.34 0.79
C GLN A 10 17.26 -11.82 0.82
N PHE A 11 16.13 -11.17 0.61
CA PHE A 11 15.98 -9.72 0.59
C PHE A 11 14.91 -9.34 1.60
N LEU A 12 15.24 -8.41 2.51
CA LEU A 12 14.25 -7.78 3.36
C LEU A 12 13.71 -6.56 2.62
N LEU A 13 12.41 -6.58 2.32
CA LEU A 13 11.69 -5.43 1.76
C LEU A 13 10.85 -4.80 2.86
N ILE A 14 10.93 -3.49 3.01
CA ILE A 14 10.19 -2.71 4.00
C ILE A 14 9.44 -1.61 3.26
N ASP A 15 8.11 -1.64 3.32
CA ASP A 15 7.24 -0.59 2.84
C ASP A 15 6.98 0.42 3.96
N ALA A 16 7.71 1.53 3.91
CA ALA A 16 7.60 2.61 4.90
C ALA A 16 6.66 3.73 4.43
N ARG A 17 5.86 3.53 3.36
CA ARG A 17 5.03 4.62 2.79
C ARG A 17 3.95 5.13 3.76
N SER A 18 3.47 4.27 4.67
CA SER A 18 2.52 4.63 5.72
C SER A 18 3.18 5.25 6.95
N LEU A 19 4.51 5.21 7.06
CA LEU A 19 5.26 5.78 8.16
C LEU A 19 5.57 7.27 7.95
N GLY A 20 6.02 7.93 9.01
CA GLY A 20 6.38 9.33 8.99
C GLY A 20 5.21 10.29 8.89
N HIS A 21 5.54 11.58 8.96
CA HIS A 21 4.58 12.67 8.95
C HIS A 21 5.04 13.76 7.98
N MET A 22 4.07 14.47 7.41
CA MET A 22 4.35 15.59 6.51
C MET A 22 4.83 16.78 7.36
N VAL A 23 6.03 17.28 7.06
CA VAL A 23 6.54 18.53 7.63
C VAL A 23 6.02 19.71 6.79
N ASP A 24 5.95 19.52 5.47
CA ASP A 24 5.27 20.42 4.54
C ASP A 24 4.61 19.62 3.38
N ARG A 25 4.15 20.30 2.32
CA ARG A 25 3.47 19.63 1.18
C ARG A 25 4.35 18.71 0.35
N LYS A 26 5.68 18.84 0.42
CA LYS A 26 6.65 18.11 -0.41
C LYS A 26 7.60 17.25 0.44
N GLU A 27 7.69 17.50 1.74
CA GLU A 27 8.57 16.82 2.66
C GLU A 27 7.82 15.97 3.67
N ARG A 28 8.18 14.68 3.71
CA ARG A 28 7.78 13.73 4.76
C ARG A 28 9.02 13.32 5.52
N THR A 29 8.94 13.37 6.85
CA THR A 29 10.03 12.95 7.73
C THR A 29 9.61 11.78 8.61
N PHE A 30 10.59 10.99 9.05
CA PHE A 30 10.40 9.92 10.01
C PHE A 30 10.60 10.44 11.43
N SER A 31 9.71 10.04 12.33
CA SER A 31 9.93 10.19 13.77
C SER A 31 11.01 9.22 14.26
N ASP A 32 11.51 9.45 15.47
CA ASP A 32 12.40 8.49 16.13
C ASP A 32 11.75 7.11 16.26
N GLU A 33 10.43 7.04 16.48
CA GLU A 33 9.68 5.80 16.56
C GLU A 33 9.66 5.05 15.21
N ASP A 34 9.41 5.77 14.10
CA ASP A 34 9.47 5.20 12.74
C ASP A 34 10.86 4.61 12.46
N ILE A 35 11.91 5.37 12.80
CA ILE A 35 13.30 4.96 12.62
C ILE A 35 13.60 3.71 13.45
N GLN A 36 13.19 3.68 14.73
CA GLN A 36 13.39 2.50 15.58
C GLN A 36 12.61 1.29 15.07
N LYS A 37 11.38 1.47 14.57
CA LYS A 37 10.58 0.39 13.98
C LYS A 37 11.29 -0.23 12.78
N ILE A 38 11.76 0.59 11.84
CA ILE A 38 12.50 0.12 10.64
C ILE A 38 13.81 -0.56 11.07
N ALA A 39 14.57 0.08 11.97
CA ALA A 39 15.85 -0.44 12.43
C ALA A 39 15.69 -1.77 13.18
N ASN A 40 14.69 -1.89 14.06
CA ASN A 40 14.42 -3.12 14.79
C ASN A 40 13.97 -4.24 13.85
N THR A 41 13.13 -3.94 12.86
CA THR A 41 12.75 -4.91 11.81
C THR A 41 13.96 -5.51 11.11
N PHE A 42 14.93 -4.68 10.73
CA PHE A 42 16.19 -5.17 10.17
C PHE A 42 17.02 -5.98 11.18
N ARG A 43 17.10 -5.52 12.44
CA ARG A 43 17.86 -6.20 13.51
C ARG A 43 17.29 -7.59 13.79
N THR A 44 15.98 -7.71 13.95
CA THR A 44 15.30 -9.00 14.15
C THR A 44 15.47 -9.89 12.93
N TRP A 45 15.30 -9.37 11.71
CA TRP A 45 15.51 -10.14 10.47
C TRP A 45 16.93 -10.69 10.39
N ARG A 46 17.94 -9.90 10.73
CA ARG A 46 19.34 -10.34 10.72
C ARG A 46 19.72 -11.26 11.87
N GLY A 47 18.91 -11.36 12.93
CA GLY A 47 19.29 -12.04 14.17
C GLY A 47 20.42 -11.29 14.90
N ARG A 48 20.29 -9.98 15.10
CA ARG A 48 21.25 -9.21 15.91
C ARG A 48 20.94 -9.35 17.40
N SER A 49 21.97 -9.29 18.24
CA SER A 49 21.81 -9.27 19.71
C SER A 49 21.09 -8.02 20.22
N SER A 50 21.14 -6.92 19.46
CA SER A 50 20.42 -5.68 19.73
C SER A 50 18.97 -5.69 19.20
N ALA A 51 18.47 -6.85 18.76
CA ALA A 51 17.11 -6.98 18.25
C ALA A 51 16.14 -7.20 19.42
N GLU A 52 15.00 -6.52 19.37
CA GLU A 52 13.91 -6.72 20.31
C GLU A 52 12.87 -7.63 19.65
N GLY A 53 12.71 -8.83 20.19
CA GLY A 53 11.74 -9.82 19.69
C GLY A 53 12.28 -10.73 18.57
N LYS A 54 11.36 -11.38 17.85
CA LYS A 54 11.64 -12.25 16.70
C LYS A 54 11.13 -11.59 15.42
N TYR A 55 11.75 -11.93 14.30
CA TYR A 55 11.28 -11.47 13.01
C TYR A 55 10.05 -12.24 12.56
N GLU A 56 9.09 -11.52 11.99
CA GLU A 56 7.95 -12.04 11.25
C GLU A 56 7.67 -11.13 10.04
N ASP A 57 7.09 -11.71 8.99
CA ASP A 57 6.56 -10.93 7.87
C ASP A 57 5.26 -10.26 8.32
N VAL A 58 5.09 -8.97 8.00
CA VAL A 58 3.94 -8.18 8.41
C VAL A 58 3.26 -7.61 7.16
N PRO A 59 2.01 -8.01 6.86
CA PRO A 59 1.27 -7.50 5.72
C PRO A 59 1.22 -5.97 5.68
N GLY A 60 1.51 -5.39 4.51
CA GLY A 60 1.59 -3.95 4.30
C GLY A 60 2.84 -3.27 4.87
N PHE A 61 3.74 -3.97 5.55
CA PHE A 61 4.92 -3.37 6.17
C PHE A 61 6.25 -4.02 5.78
N CYS A 62 6.44 -5.33 5.99
CA CYS A 62 7.72 -5.97 5.68
C CYS A 62 7.59 -7.42 5.25
N LYS A 63 8.49 -7.86 4.38
CA LYS A 63 8.58 -9.26 3.95
C LYS A 63 10.02 -9.66 3.63
N SER A 64 10.37 -10.89 4.01
CA SER A 64 11.63 -11.53 3.62
C SER A 64 11.39 -12.37 2.37
N VAL A 65 11.89 -11.92 1.23
CA VAL A 65 11.69 -12.57 -0.06
C VAL A 65 12.96 -13.27 -0.55
N SER A 66 12.77 -14.37 -1.27
CA SER A 66 13.86 -15.11 -1.92
C SER A 66 14.32 -14.43 -3.20
N LEU A 67 15.54 -14.74 -3.64
CA LEU A 67 16.03 -14.35 -4.96
C LEU A 67 15.15 -14.85 -6.10
N GLU A 68 14.46 -15.99 -5.92
CA GLU A 68 13.56 -16.54 -6.93
C GLU A 68 12.31 -15.69 -7.09
N GLU A 69 11.66 -15.29 -5.98
CA GLU A 69 10.53 -14.35 -6.00
C GLU A 69 10.93 -13.01 -6.67
N ILE A 70 12.15 -12.53 -6.43
CA ILE A 70 12.68 -11.34 -7.11
C ILE A 70 12.81 -11.58 -8.62
N ARG A 71 13.28 -12.75 -9.06
CA ARG A 71 13.40 -13.09 -10.49
C ARG A 71 12.04 -13.17 -11.18
N GLU A 72 11.08 -13.86 -10.57
CA GLU A 72 9.70 -13.96 -11.07
C GLU A 72 9.05 -12.58 -11.23
N ALA A 73 9.41 -11.65 -10.35
CA ALA A 73 9.00 -10.25 -10.42
C ALA A 73 9.84 -9.39 -11.39
N ASN A 74 10.63 -9.99 -12.29
CA ASN A 74 11.55 -9.30 -13.21
C ASN A 74 12.48 -8.31 -12.50
N TYR A 75 12.96 -8.68 -11.31
CA TYR A 75 13.84 -7.87 -10.47
C TYR A 75 13.27 -6.54 -10.00
N ALA A 76 11.94 -6.35 -10.04
CA ALA A 76 11.30 -5.18 -9.44
C ALA A 76 11.51 -5.20 -7.91
N LEU A 77 12.09 -4.15 -7.32
CA LEU A 77 12.39 -4.11 -5.87
C LEU A 77 11.43 -3.23 -5.07
N THR A 78 10.33 -2.79 -5.68
CA THR A 78 9.33 -1.96 -5.00
C THR A 78 8.65 -2.76 -3.89
N PRO A 79 8.79 -2.38 -2.60
CA PRO A 79 8.32 -3.19 -1.47
C PRO A 79 6.83 -3.53 -1.55
N GLY A 80 5.99 -2.58 -1.97
CA GLY A 80 4.54 -2.76 -2.12
C GLY A 80 4.12 -3.92 -3.04
N ARG A 81 5.01 -4.41 -3.91
CA ARG A 81 4.74 -5.61 -4.74
C ARG A 81 4.77 -6.91 -3.92
N TYR A 82 5.45 -6.91 -2.77
CA TYR A 82 5.76 -8.12 -2.01
C TYR A 82 5.11 -8.15 -0.64
N VAL A 83 4.97 -6.99 0.02
CA VAL A 83 4.49 -6.94 1.40
C VAL A 83 2.98 -7.14 1.54
N GLY A 84 2.23 -7.23 0.43
CA GLY A 84 0.76 -7.32 0.47
C GLY A 84 0.13 -6.03 1.01
N PHE A 85 -1.10 -6.16 1.53
CA PHE A 85 -1.82 -5.06 2.15
C PHE A 85 -2.01 -5.39 3.62
N ALA A 86 -1.96 -4.37 4.49
CA ALA A 86 -2.45 -4.56 5.85
C ALA A 86 -3.92 -5.01 5.76
N GLU A 87 -4.35 -5.90 6.63
CA GLU A 87 -5.78 -6.21 6.78
C GLU A 87 -6.50 -4.90 7.08
N THR A 88 -7.18 -4.35 6.08
CA THR A 88 -8.24 -3.38 6.30
C THR A 88 -9.40 -4.11 6.96
N GLU A 89 -10.23 -3.39 7.76
CA GLU A 89 -11.56 -3.90 8.11
C GLU A 89 -12.16 -4.48 6.83
N GLU A 90 -12.47 -5.79 6.85
CA GLU A 90 -13.12 -6.42 5.71
C GLU A 90 -14.36 -5.58 5.41
N ASP A 91 -14.51 -5.20 4.15
CA ASP A 91 -15.79 -4.70 3.71
C ASP A 91 -16.76 -5.87 3.89
N ASP A 92 -17.63 -5.78 4.90
CA ASP A 92 -18.61 -6.83 5.23
C ASP A 92 -19.57 -7.09 4.04
N GLU A 93 -19.58 -6.23 3.01
CA GLU A 93 -20.32 -6.40 1.77
C GLU A 93 -19.66 -7.47 0.86
N PRO A 94 -20.37 -8.57 0.52
CA PRO A 94 -19.91 -9.54 -0.46
C PRO A 94 -19.53 -8.87 -1.79
N ILE A 95 -18.44 -9.32 -2.41
CA ILE A 95 -17.88 -8.67 -3.61
C ILE A 95 -18.90 -8.49 -4.74
N ASP A 96 -19.80 -9.47 -4.92
CA ASP A 96 -20.84 -9.43 -5.95
C ASP A 96 -21.92 -8.38 -5.64
N GLU A 97 -22.28 -8.22 -4.36
CA GLU A 97 -23.23 -7.19 -3.90
C GLU A 97 -22.63 -5.79 -4.08
N LYS A 98 -21.36 -5.63 -3.72
CA LYS A 98 -20.61 -4.39 -3.93
C LYS A 98 -20.52 -3.99 -5.39
N ILE A 99 -20.22 -4.95 -6.27
CA ILE A 99 -20.19 -4.71 -7.72
C ILE A 99 -21.58 -4.27 -8.21
N ALA A 100 -22.64 -4.96 -7.79
CA ALA A 100 -24.00 -4.63 -8.21
C ALA A 100 -24.40 -3.21 -7.75
N ARG A 101 -24.15 -2.87 -6.48
CA ARG A 101 -24.44 -1.56 -5.91
C ARG A 101 -23.65 -0.45 -6.60
N LEU A 102 -22.32 -0.59 -6.71
CA LEU A 102 -21.47 0.41 -7.35
C LEU A 102 -21.81 0.59 -8.84
N THR A 103 -22.21 -0.48 -9.53
CA THR A 103 -22.68 -0.40 -10.92
C THR A 103 -23.98 0.39 -11.03
N ALA A 104 -24.92 0.17 -10.11
CA ALA A 104 -26.17 0.92 -10.07
C ALA A 104 -25.92 2.41 -9.76
N GLU A 105 -25.08 2.71 -8.78
CA GLU A 105 -24.69 4.09 -8.43
C GLU A 105 -24.01 4.80 -9.60
N LEU A 106 -23.07 4.13 -10.27
CA LEU A 106 -22.38 4.69 -11.43
C LEU A 106 -23.35 4.95 -12.59
N THR A 107 -24.27 4.02 -12.86
CA THR A 107 -25.25 4.18 -13.95
C THR A 107 -26.20 5.34 -13.67
N ALA A 108 -26.69 5.47 -12.44
CA ALA A 108 -27.54 6.60 -12.05
C ALA A 108 -26.80 7.95 -12.17
N ALA A 109 -25.52 8.00 -11.79
CA ALA A 109 -24.70 9.20 -11.95
C ALA A 109 -24.50 9.57 -13.42
N LEU A 110 -24.32 8.58 -14.31
CA LEU A 110 -24.20 8.81 -15.76
C LEU A 110 -25.51 9.32 -16.36
N ASP A 111 -26.65 8.77 -15.95
CA ASP A 111 -27.97 9.22 -16.40
C ASP A 111 -28.24 10.67 -15.97
N GLU A 112 -27.92 11.02 -14.72
CA GLU A 112 -28.07 12.41 -14.25
C GLU A 112 -27.10 13.35 -14.96
N SER A 113 -25.87 12.91 -15.23
CA SER A 113 -24.91 13.68 -16.05
C SER A 113 -25.47 13.97 -17.43
N ALA A 114 -26.04 12.96 -18.10
CA ALA A 114 -26.63 13.12 -19.43
C ALA A 114 -27.85 14.07 -19.41
N ARG A 115 -28.68 14.00 -18.36
CA ARG A 115 -29.81 14.90 -18.16
C ARG A 115 -29.35 16.35 -18.01
N LEU A 116 -28.37 16.59 -17.15
CA LEU A 116 -27.80 17.92 -16.92
C LEU A 116 -27.14 18.48 -18.18
N ASP A 117 -26.41 17.66 -18.93
CA ASP A 117 -25.83 18.04 -20.21
C ASP A 117 -26.89 18.50 -21.23
N ALA A 118 -28.02 17.78 -21.30
CA ALA A 118 -29.14 18.17 -22.15
C ALA A 118 -29.74 19.53 -21.75
N VAL A 119 -29.93 19.75 -20.45
CA VAL A 119 -30.43 21.04 -19.92
C VAL A 119 -29.47 22.17 -20.24
N VAL A 120 -28.17 21.98 -20.05
CA VAL A 120 -27.14 22.98 -20.37
C VAL A 120 -27.18 23.36 -21.85
N ARG A 121 -27.26 22.37 -22.75
CA ARG A 121 -27.35 22.61 -24.20
C ARG A 121 -28.62 23.37 -24.58
N GLU A 122 -29.75 23.04 -23.97
CA GLU A 122 -31.01 23.77 -24.20
C GLU A 122 -30.89 25.25 -23.79
N GLN A 123 -30.33 25.54 -22.61
CA GLN A 123 -30.19 26.93 -22.14
C GLN A 123 -29.21 27.72 -23.02
N LEU A 124 -28.10 27.12 -23.44
CA LEU A 124 -27.16 27.76 -24.38
C LEU A 124 -27.82 28.08 -25.72
N GLY A 125 -28.67 27.19 -26.23
CA GLY A 125 -29.41 27.40 -27.48
C GLY A 125 -30.44 28.54 -27.41
N ARG A 126 -30.91 28.93 -26.22
CA ARG A 126 -31.82 30.08 -26.03
C ARG A 126 -31.09 31.43 -25.96
N LEU A 127 -29.77 31.43 -25.75
CA LEU A 127 -28.93 32.63 -25.62
C LEU A 127 -28.26 33.03 -26.94
N GLY A 128 -28.26 32.16 -27.95
CA GLY A 128 -27.85 32.46 -29.33
C GLY A 128 -29.04 32.76 -30.22
#